data_AF-A0AA86W3J1-F1
#
_entry.id   AF-A0AA86W3J1-F1
#
_cell.length_a   1.000
_cell.length_b   1.000
_cell.length_c   1.000
_cell.angle_alpha   90.00
_cell.angle_beta   90.00
_cell.angle_gamma   90.00
#
_symmetry.space_group_name_H-M   'P 1'
#
loop_
_entity.id
_entity.type
_entity.pdbx_description
1 polymer ?
#
loop_
_entity_poly.entity_id
_entity_poly.type
_entity_poly.pdbx_seq_one_letter_code
_entity_poly.pdbx_strand_id
1 'polypeptide(L)'
;MSWLRSAVNKAVEVGNKNNITRTVKNYADTVVQQAGQAVAEGAKILQDRISARNYRSVAQTIKRLEDAAISYRGAERVQLLRRWVVVLQEIQKLSEASLAEGKERTLEQHLAVEEAKENPRRPSLVLYYDSDVGGEPLNFRDVFLQSQALEGIALSMIIHAPNEEEVSLLLEMFGLCLTGGKEVHNAIVSSLQDLATAFSSYEDEVLVKREELLQFAQGAITGLKINFDVARSV
;
A
#
# COMPACT_ATOMS: atom_id res chain seq x y z
N MET A 1 -35.12 2.76 -75.45
CA MET A 1 -35.23 3.77 -74.38
C MET A 1 -33.84 4.32 -74.10
N SER A 2 -33.64 5.64 -74.37
CA SER A 2 -32.52 6.56 -74.00
C SER A 2 -31.08 6.02 -74.03
N TRP A 3 -30.16 6.38 -74.94
CA TRP A 3 -29.62 7.68 -75.40
C TRP A 3 -29.00 8.57 -74.30
N LEU A 4 -27.66 8.46 -74.21
CA LEU A 4 -26.59 9.48 -74.12
C LEU A 4 -26.42 10.36 -72.87
N ARG A 5 -25.25 10.21 -72.22
CA ARG A 5 -24.08 11.14 -72.25
C ARG A 5 -22.90 10.49 -71.48
N SER A 6 -21.80 10.09 -72.14
CA SER A 6 -20.69 10.90 -72.70
C SER A 6 -19.59 11.17 -71.66
N ALA A 7 -18.49 10.40 -71.69
CA ALA A 7 -17.14 10.80 -72.17
C ALA A 7 -16.32 11.49 -71.06
N VAL A 8 -15.07 11.11 -70.75
CA VAL A 8 -13.88 11.22 -71.61
C VAL A 8 -12.73 10.36 -71.04
N ASN A 9 -12.15 9.52 -71.92
CA ASN A 9 -10.73 9.14 -72.17
C ASN A 9 -9.80 8.87 -70.96
N LYS A 10 -9.07 7.77 -70.82
CA LYS A 10 -8.22 6.99 -71.76
C LYS A 10 -7.26 7.84 -72.63
N ALA A 11 -6.21 8.33 -72.00
CA ALA A 11 -4.90 8.71 -72.57
C ALA A 11 -4.01 8.96 -71.35
N VAL A 12 -2.77 8.51 -71.16
CA VAL A 12 -1.68 8.24 -72.09
C VAL A 12 -0.76 7.23 -71.39
N GLU A 13 -0.44 6.19 -72.12
CA GLU A 13 0.75 5.37 -71.96
C GLU A 13 1.97 6.25 -72.28
N VAL A 14 2.66 6.79 -71.28
CA VAL A 14 4.10 7.14 -71.35
C VAL A 14 4.66 7.20 -69.93
N GLY A 15 5.72 6.43 -69.66
CA GLY A 15 6.78 6.92 -68.78
C GLY A 15 7.11 6.11 -67.54
N ASN A 16 8.10 5.22 -67.69
CA ASN A 16 9.36 5.33 -66.95
C ASN A 16 9.34 5.16 -65.41
N LYS A 17 9.84 3.99 -64.96
CA LYS A 17 10.55 3.69 -63.70
C LYS A 17 9.80 3.98 -62.38
N ASN A 18 9.79 3.01 -61.46
CA ASN A 18 10.53 3.15 -60.18
C ASN A 18 10.32 1.98 -59.19
N ASN A 19 11.45 1.55 -58.64
CA ASN A 19 11.72 0.56 -57.59
C ASN A 19 11.19 0.96 -56.18
N ILE A 20 10.10 1.71 -56.09
CA ILE A 20 9.71 2.39 -54.83
C ILE A 20 8.74 1.55 -53.98
N THR A 21 7.99 0.62 -54.57
CA THR A 21 6.89 -0.07 -53.85
C THR A 21 7.35 -1.27 -52.99
N ARG A 22 8.56 -1.81 -53.19
CA ARG A 22 9.11 -2.92 -52.36
C ARG A 22 9.88 -2.43 -51.14
N THR A 23 10.57 -1.29 -51.26
CA THR A 23 11.42 -0.74 -50.18
C THR A 23 10.58 -0.19 -49.02
N VAL A 24 9.42 0.40 -49.30
CA VAL A 24 8.52 0.94 -48.26
C VAL A 24 7.88 -0.18 -47.42
N LYS A 25 7.57 -1.33 -48.04
CA LYS A 25 7.00 -2.49 -47.32
C LYS A 25 8.00 -3.15 -46.37
N ASN A 26 9.27 -3.26 -46.78
CA ASN A 26 10.32 -3.82 -45.93
C ASN A 26 10.72 -2.87 -44.79
N TYR A 27 10.67 -1.54 -45.01
CA TYR A 27 10.93 -0.55 -43.96
C TYR A 27 9.83 -0.58 -42.89
N ALA A 28 8.56 -0.76 -43.29
CA ALA A 28 7.46 -0.91 -42.35
C ALA A 28 7.56 -2.19 -41.50
N ASP A 29 7.91 -3.35 -42.09
CA ASP A 29 8.08 -4.61 -41.34
C ASP A 29 9.27 -4.56 -40.37
N THR A 30 10.37 -3.91 -40.74
CA THR A 30 11.56 -3.77 -39.89
C THR A 30 11.29 -2.84 -38.71
N VAL A 31 10.57 -1.73 -38.92
CA VAL A 31 10.19 -0.80 -37.84
C VAL A 31 9.22 -1.46 -36.86
N VAL A 32 8.31 -2.32 -37.33
CA VAL A 32 7.38 -3.05 -36.45
C VAL A 32 8.11 -4.11 -35.61
N GLN A 33 9.06 -4.84 -36.17
CA GLN A 33 9.87 -5.79 -35.39
C GLN A 33 10.81 -5.10 -34.40
N GLN A 34 11.43 -3.99 -34.80
CA GLN A 34 12.37 -3.24 -33.95
C GLN A 34 11.65 -2.48 -32.84
N ALA A 35 10.43 -1.98 -33.08
CA ALA A 35 9.56 -1.43 -32.05
C ALA A 35 9.03 -2.54 -31.11
N GLY A 36 8.69 -3.72 -31.64
CA GLY A 36 8.26 -4.88 -30.83
C GLY A 36 9.38 -5.39 -29.92
N GLN A 37 10.62 -5.42 -30.41
CA GLN A 37 11.79 -5.80 -29.61
C GLN A 37 12.20 -4.71 -28.60
N ALA A 38 12.17 -3.43 -28.98
CA ALA A 38 12.46 -2.33 -28.05
C ALA A 38 11.42 -2.20 -26.93
N VAL A 39 10.14 -2.49 -27.21
CA VAL A 39 9.07 -2.53 -26.19
C VAL A 39 9.20 -3.75 -25.28
N ALA A 40 9.53 -4.92 -25.84
CA ALA A 40 9.78 -6.13 -25.05
C ALA A 40 11.06 -6.06 -24.20
N GLU A 41 12.12 -5.43 -24.71
CA GLU A 41 13.34 -5.13 -23.96
C GLU A 41 13.11 -4.05 -22.91
N GLY A 42 12.29 -3.03 -23.20
CA GLY A 42 11.86 -2.04 -22.21
C GLY A 42 11.09 -2.66 -21.05
N ALA A 43 10.20 -3.62 -21.32
CA ALA A 43 9.49 -4.38 -20.29
C ALA A 43 10.42 -5.29 -19.47
N LYS A 44 11.43 -5.90 -20.11
CA LYS A 44 12.48 -6.69 -19.43
C LYS A 44 13.38 -5.84 -18.54
N ILE A 45 13.78 -4.64 -18.98
CA ILE A 45 14.62 -3.72 -18.19
C ILE A 45 13.84 -3.16 -16.99
N LEU A 46 12.54 -2.94 -17.14
CA LEU A 46 11.67 -2.60 -16.02
C LEU A 46 11.50 -3.78 -15.05
N GLN A 47 11.27 -5.00 -15.55
CA GLN A 47 11.21 -6.20 -14.71
C GLN A 47 12.53 -6.50 -13.99
N ASP A 48 13.69 -6.28 -14.63
CA ASP A 48 15.00 -6.47 -14.02
C ASP A 48 15.30 -5.41 -12.95
N ARG A 49 14.88 -4.15 -13.17
CA ARG A 49 14.98 -3.09 -12.15
C ARG A 49 14.02 -3.32 -10.97
N ILE A 50 12.83 -3.88 -11.22
CA ILE A 50 11.87 -4.27 -10.19
C ILE A 50 12.37 -5.51 -9.44
N SER A 51 13.01 -6.47 -10.13
CA SER A 51 13.61 -7.68 -9.53
C SER A 51 14.87 -7.40 -8.69
N ALA A 52 15.55 -6.27 -8.92
CA ALA A 52 16.70 -5.84 -8.11
C ALA A 52 16.32 -5.41 -6.68
N ARG A 53 15.03 -5.31 -6.37
CA ARG A 53 14.52 -4.84 -5.08
C ARG A 53 13.78 -5.96 -4.37
N ASN A 54 14.28 -6.38 -3.20
CA ASN A 54 13.64 -7.42 -2.38
C ASN A 54 12.35 -6.90 -1.74
N TYR A 55 11.25 -6.87 -2.50
CA TYR A 55 9.92 -6.59 -1.97
C TYR A 55 9.41 -7.74 -1.10
N ARG A 56 8.73 -7.41 -0.01
CA ARG A 56 7.99 -8.40 0.78
C ARG A 56 6.55 -8.50 0.29
N SER A 57 5.97 -9.70 0.34
CA SER A 57 4.55 -9.87 0.00
C SER A 57 3.66 -9.10 0.98
N VAL A 58 2.66 -8.39 0.44
CA VAL A 58 1.65 -7.67 1.24
C VAL A 58 0.79 -8.68 1.97
N ALA A 59 0.22 -9.65 1.24
CA ALA A 59 -0.66 -10.68 1.81
C ALA A 59 -0.01 -11.47 2.96
N GLN A 60 1.26 -11.88 2.80
CA GLN A 60 1.97 -12.59 3.87
C GLN A 60 2.25 -11.71 5.09
N THR A 61 2.52 -10.43 4.87
CA THR A 61 2.76 -9.48 5.97
C THR A 61 1.49 -9.19 6.74
N ILE A 62 0.37 -8.94 6.06
CA ILE A 62 -0.96 -8.73 6.68
C ILE A 62 -1.28 -9.90 7.60
N LYS A 63 -1.19 -11.13 7.07
CA LYS A 63 -1.47 -12.33 7.87
C LYS A 63 -0.60 -12.41 9.12
N ARG A 64 0.71 -12.16 9.00
CA ARG A 64 1.63 -12.17 10.15
C ARG A 64 1.28 -11.10 11.19
N LEU A 65 0.83 -9.92 10.76
CA LEU A 65 0.42 -8.84 11.66
C LEU A 65 -0.85 -9.23 12.43
N GLU A 66 -1.84 -9.78 11.73
CA GLU A 66 -3.10 -10.23 12.31
C GLU A 66 -2.90 -11.38 13.30
N ASP A 67 -2.12 -12.40 12.92
CA ASP A 67 -1.78 -13.53 13.78
C ASP A 67 -1.04 -13.05 15.05
N ALA A 68 -0.09 -12.12 14.91
CA ALA A 68 0.66 -11.57 16.04
C ALA A 68 -0.22 -10.74 16.98
N ALA A 69 -1.16 -9.95 16.45
CA ALA A 69 -2.05 -9.09 17.22
C ALA A 69 -2.91 -9.88 18.24
N ILE A 70 -3.32 -11.09 17.88
CA ILE A 70 -4.18 -11.94 18.73
C ILE A 70 -3.39 -12.93 19.60
N SER A 71 -2.17 -13.27 19.21
CA SER A 71 -1.37 -14.33 19.87
C SER A 71 -0.61 -13.83 21.09
N TYR A 72 -0.08 -12.61 21.05
CA TYR A 72 0.77 -12.08 22.11
C TYR A 72 -0.02 -11.41 23.24
N ARG A 73 0.47 -11.54 24.48
CA ARG A 73 -0.15 -10.94 25.69
C ARG A 73 0.93 -10.44 26.65
N GLY A 74 0.58 -9.47 27.50
CA GLY A 74 1.47 -8.95 28.53
C GLY A 74 2.82 -8.49 27.96
N ALA A 75 3.93 -8.99 28.53
CA ALA A 75 5.28 -8.56 28.13
C ALA A 75 5.60 -8.79 26.64
N GLU A 76 5.09 -9.86 26.04
CA GLU A 76 5.31 -10.12 24.60
C GLU A 76 4.56 -9.11 23.73
N ARG A 77 3.33 -8.76 24.13
CA ARG A 77 2.52 -7.75 23.44
C ARG A 77 3.13 -6.36 23.60
N VAL A 78 3.68 -6.01 24.77
CA VAL A 78 4.50 -4.81 24.96
C VAL A 78 5.63 -4.73 23.93
N GLN A 79 6.43 -5.79 23.79
CA GLN A 79 7.54 -5.79 22.83
C GLN A 79 7.06 -5.69 21.38
N LEU A 80 5.94 -6.32 21.04
CA LEU A 80 5.32 -6.20 19.73
C LEU A 80 4.90 -4.75 19.45
N LEU A 81 4.16 -4.13 20.36
CA LEU A 81 3.70 -2.75 20.24
C LEU A 81 4.89 -1.79 20.10
N ARG A 82 5.95 -1.95 20.91
CA ARG A 82 7.18 -1.16 20.80
C ARG A 82 7.78 -1.24 19.39
N ARG A 83 7.91 -2.45 18.82
CA ARG A 83 8.45 -2.64 17.47
C ARG A 83 7.58 -1.95 16.42
N TRP A 84 6.26 -2.09 16.51
CA TRP A 84 5.34 -1.47 15.55
C TRP A 84 5.34 0.06 15.66
N VAL A 85 5.28 0.60 16.88
CA VAL A 85 5.31 2.06 17.13
C VAL A 85 6.60 2.67 16.57
N VAL A 86 7.76 2.07 16.80
CA VAL A 86 9.04 2.60 16.28
C VAL A 86 9.00 2.71 14.75
N VAL A 87 8.57 1.65 14.05
CA VAL A 87 8.50 1.66 12.58
C VAL A 87 7.47 2.69 12.07
N LEU A 88 6.31 2.78 12.73
CA LEU A 88 5.27 3.76 12.37
C LEU A 88 5.75 5.21 12.58
N GLN A 89 6.49 5.47 13.66
CA GLN A 89 7.08 6.79 13.94
C GLN A 89 8.16 7.17 12.92
N GLU A 90 8.99 6.22 12.50
CA GLU A 90 9.99 6.45 11.46
C GLU A 90 9.34 6.84 10.13
N ILE A 91 8.28 6.13 9.73
CA ILE A 91 7.52 6.45 8.51
C ILE A 91 6.86 7.83 8.61
N GLN A 92 6.26 8.17 9.75
CA GLN A 92 5.67 9.49 9.97
C GLN A 92 6.71 10.61 9.84
N LYS A 93 7.88 10.46 10.45
CA LYS A 93 8.98 11.45 10.37
C LYS A 93 9.48 11.64 8.93
N LEU A 94 9.57 10.56 8.15
CA LEU A 94 9.97 10.63 6.75
C LEU A 94 8.92 11.35 5.88
N SER A 95 7.63 11.11 6.16
CA SER A 95 6.53 11.83 5.51
C SER A 95 6.58 13.33 5.81
N GLU A 96 6.77 13.71 7.07
CA GLU A 96 6.87 15.12 7.50
C GLU A 96 8.10 15.82 6.87
N ALA A 97 9.24 15.12 6.80
CA ALA A 97 10.44 15.65 6.17
C ALA A 97 10.26 15.87 4.66
N SER A 98 9.54 14.99 3.96
CA SER A 98 9.24 15.15 2.53
C SER A 98 8.36 16.38 2.26
N LEU A 99 7.31 16.57 3.07
CA LEU A 99 6.41 17.73 2.99
C LEU A 99 7.17 19.05 3.23
N ALA A 100 8.10 19.07 4.20
CA ALA A 100 8.91 20.25 4.50
C ALA A 100 9.89 20.62 3.38
N GLU A 101 10.33 19.66 2.57
CA GLU A 101 11.22 19.89 1.42
C GLU A 101 10.49 20.33 0.14
N GLY A 102 9.15 20.45 0.15
CA GLY A 102 8.35 20.93 -0.99
C GLY A 102 8.48 20.08 -2.25
N LYS A 103 8.90 18.82 -2.11
CA LYS A 103 9.15 17.89 -3.19
C LYS A 103 8.08 16.82 -3.18
N GLU A 104 7.06 17.02 -4.00
CA GLU A 104 6.16 15.97 -4.44
C GLU A 104 6.97 14.99 -5.30
N ARG A 105 7.70 14.10 -4.65
CA ARG A 105 8.48 13.04 -5.27
C ARG A 105 7.80 11.75 -4.88
N THR A 106 7.36 10.99 -5.88
CA THR A 106 6.84 9.64 -5.70
C THR A 106 7.79 8.84 -4.80
N LEU A 107 7.27 7.94 -3.96
CA LEU A 107 8.06 7.13 -3.00
C LEU A 107 9.29 6.47 -3.66
N GLU A 108 9.18 6.15 -4.94
CA GLU A 108 10.23 5.62 -5.82
C GLU A 108 11.39 6.60 -6.07
N GLN A 109 11.11 7.89 -6.27
CA GLN A 109 12.11 8.94 -6.50
C GLN A 109 12.88 9.30 -5.23
N HIS A 110 12.26 9.18 -4.05
CA HIS A 110 12.97 9.34 -2.78
C HIS A 110 14.06 8.27 -2.61
N LEU A 111 13.74 7.03 -2.98
CA LEU A 111 14.63 5.90 -2.80
C LEU A 111 15.72 5.83 -3.88
N ALA A 112 15.42 6.21 -5.12
CA ALA A 112 16.42 6.38 -6.17
C ALA A 112 17.43 7.51 -5.88
N VAL A 113 17.02 8.54 -5.12
CA VAL A 113 17.93 9.62 -4.67
C VAL A 113 18.71 9.22 -3.41
N GLU A 114 18.15 8.39 -2.54
CA GLU A 114 18.86 7.83 -1.37
C GLU A 114 19.95 6.82 -1.79
N GLU A 115 19.75 6.03 -2.85
CA GLU A 115 20.83 5.17 -3.41
C GLU A 115 22.03 5.98 -3.91
N ALA A 116 21.82 7.23 -4.37
CA ALA A 116 22.91 8.11 -4.77
C ALA A 116 23.58 8.85 -3.58
N LYS A 117 22.96 8.82 -2.39
CA LYS A 117 23.48 9.39 -1.15
C LYS A 117 23.52 8.30 -0.09
N GLU A 118 24.51 7.41 -0.21
CA GLU A 118 24.88 6.44 0.82
C GLU A 118 25.15 7.15 2.16
N ASN A 119 24.11 7.30 2.97
CA ASN A 119 24.22 7.68 4.37
C ASN A 119 24.03 6.41 5.20
N PRO A 120 25.08 5.88 5.84
CA PRO A 120 25.06 4.57 6.50
C PRO A 120 24.19 4.49 7.77
N ARG A 121 23.33 5.48 8.03
CA ARG A 121 22.52 5.61 9.25
C ARG A 121 21.00 5.56 9.05
N ARG A 122 20.49 5.41 7.82
CA ARG A 122 19.04 5.29 7.58
C ARG A 122 18.65 3.82 7.37
N PRO A 123 17.78 3.24 8.21
CA PRO A 123 17.23 1.92 7.94
C PRO A 123 16.54 1.95 6.58
N SER A 124 16.95 1.06 5.68
CA SER A 124 16.31 0.86 4.38
C SER A 124 14.81 0.63 4.58
N LEU A 125 13.97 1.53 4.09
CA LEU A 125 12.52 1.39 4.20
C LEU A 125 12.10 0.11 3.47
N VAL A 126 11.58 -0.86 4.20
CA VAL A 126 11.10 -2.12 3.62
C VAL A 126 9.80 -1.83 2.87
N LEU A 127 9.79 -2.07 1.57
CA LEU A 127 8.61 -1.94 0.72
C LEU A 127 7.91 -3.28 0.53
N TYR A 128 6.60 -3.20 0.39
CA TYR A 128 5.71 -4.34 0.21
C TYR A 128 5.00 -4.25 -1.13
N TYR A 129 5.00 -5.35 -1.87
CA TYR A 129 4.41 -5.41 -3.20
C TYR A 129 4.03 -6.85 -3.54
N ASP A 130 2.83 -7.04 -4.07
CA ASP A 130 2.39 -8.30 -4.66
C ASP A 130 2.22 -8.09 -6.18
N SER A 131 2.99 -8.84 -6.98
CA SER A 131 3.03 -8.74 -8.46
C SER A 131 1.65 -8.90 -9.13
N ASP A 132 0.75 -9.56 -8.42
CA ASP A 132 -0.51 -10.07 -8.94
C ASP A 132 -1.63 -9.02 -8.84
N VAL A 133 -1.42 -8.00 -7.99
CA VAL A 133 -2.42 -6.98 -7.64
C VAL A 133 -2.23 -5.70 -8.48
N GLY A 134 -1.01 -5.46 -8.98
CA GLY A 134 -0.65 -4.19 -9.62
C GLY A 134 -0.69 -3.01 -8.64
N GLY A 135 -0.09 -1.87 -9.01
CA GLY A 135 -0.08 -0.65 -8.18
C GLY A 135 1.30 -0.22 -7.69
N GLU A 136 1.34 0.83 -6.88
CA GLU A 136 2.58 1.32 -6.26
C GLU A 136 2.99 0.45 -5.07
N PRO A 137 4.29 0.26 -4.81
CA PRO A 137 4.75 -0.41 -3.61
C PRO A 137 4.29 0.30 -2.33
N LEU A 138 3.81 -0.49 -1.38
CA LEU A 138 3.30 -0.03 -0.09
C LEU A 138 4.43 0.08 0.94
N ASN A 139 4.34 1.05 1.84
CA ASN A 139 5.19 1.08 3.03
C ASN A 139 4.57 0.24 4.17
N PHE A 140 5.26 0.08 5.30
CA PHE A 140 4.74 -0.71 6.42
C PHE A 140 3.44 -0.15 7.01
N ARG A 141 3.29 1.18 7.13
CA ARG A 141 2.08 1.80 7.68
C ARG A 141 0.87 1.49 6.81
N ASP A 142 1.03 1.53 5.49
CA ASP A 142 -0.03 1.20 4.54
C ASP A 142 -0.54 -0.23 4.74
N VAL A 143 0.40 -1.19 4.76
CA VAL A 143 0.10 -2.61 5.00
C VAL A 143 -0.50 -2.82 6.40
N PHE A 144 0.00 -2.09 7.39
CA PHE A 144 -0.49 -2.15 8.77
C PHE A 144 -1.94 -1.66 8.88
N LEU A 145 -2.27 -0.53 8.24
CA LEU A 145 -3.63 0.02 8.22
C LEU A 145 -4.61 -0.85 7.42
N GLN A 146 -4.14 -1.49 6.34
CA GLN A 146 -4.92 -2.44 5.55
C GLN A 146 -5.23 -3.73 6.33
N SER A 147 -4.32 -4.18 7.21
CA SER A 147 -4.52 -5.37 8.04
C SER A 147 -5.55 -5.16 9.16
N GLN A 148 -6.05 -6.25 9.75
CA GLN A 148 -6.86 -6.24 10.99
C GLN A 148 -6.03 -6.18 12.29
N ALA A 149 -4.76 -5.77 12.24
CA ALA A 149 -3.88 -5.83 13.40
C ALA A 149 -4.28 -4.88 14.54
N LEU A 150 -4.79 -3.68 14.22
CA LEU A 150 -5.26 -2.71 15.23
C LEU A 150 -6.51 -3.23 15.96
N GLU A 151 -7.45 -3.78 15.20
CA GLU A 151 -8.63 -4.45 15.72
C GLU A 151 -8.21 -5.64 16.59
N GLY A 152 -7.33 -6.51 16.09
CA GLY A 152 -6.82 -7.66 16.82
C GLY A 152 -6.20 -7.28 18.17
N ILE A 153 -5.40 -6.20 18.23
CA ILE A 153 -4.83 -5.69 19.48
C ILE A 153 -5.93 -5.18 20.42
N ALA A 154 -6.87 -4.38 19.91
CA ALA A 154 -7.97 -3.86 20.71
C ALA A 154 -8.81 -4.99 21.33
N LEU A 155 -9.16 -6.01 20.54
CA LEU A 155 -9.88 -7.19 21.02
C LEU A 155 -9.04 -7.98 22.03
N SER A 156 -7.76 -8.19 21.77
CA SER A 156 -6.83 -8.85 22.69
C SER A 156 -6.76 -8.14 24.04
N MET A 157 -6.89 -6.81 24.07
CA MET A 157 -6.90 -6.00 25.29
C MET A 157 -8.24 -5.98 26.02
N ILE A 158 -9.36 -6.10 25.30
CA ILE A 158 -10.68 -6.32 25.92
C ILE A 158 -10.70 -7.69 26.60
N ILE A 159 -10.16 -8.73 25.95
CA ILE A 159 -10.13 -10.08 26.51
C ILE A 159 -9.08 -10.19 27.63
N HIS A 160 -7.91 -9.57 27.46
CA HIS A 160 -6.81 -9.56 28.44
C HIS A 160 -6.38 -8.13 28.73
N ALA A 161 -6.91 -7.58 29.83
CA ALA A 161 -6.75 -6.20 30.23
C ALA A 161 -5.31 -5.69 30.07
N PRO A 162 -5.12 -4.50 29.48
CA PRO A 162 -3.79 -3.96 29.23
C PRO A 162 -3.15 -3.44 30.53
N ASN A 163 -1.84 -3.55 30.64
CA ASN A 163 -1.06 -2.88 31.69
C ASN A 163 -0.72 -1.42 31.31
N GLU A 164 -0.13 -0.66 32.24
CA GLU A 164 0.19 0.77 32.06
C GLU A 164 1.13 1.04 30.86
N GLU A 165 2.06 0.14 30.60
CA GLU A 165 3.01 0.25 29.49
C GLU A 165 2.32 -0.01 28.15
N GLU A 166 1.46 -1.03 28.10
CA GLU A 166 0.62 -1.32 26.92
C GLU A 166 -0.32 -0.15 26.60
N VAL A 167 -0.93 0.46 27.62
CA VAL A 167 -1.77 1.67 27.48
C VAL A 167 -0.99 2.81 26.86
N SER A 168 0.23 3.08 27.35
CA SER A 168 1.07 4.16 26.85
C SER A 168 1.44 3.95 25.37
N LEU A 169 1.84 2.74 25.01
CA LEU A 169 2.19 2.38 23.64
C LEU A 169 1.00 2.39 22.69
N LEU A 170 -0.18 2.01 23.19
CA LEU A 170 -1.42 2.03 22.42
C LEU A 170 -1.84 3.45 22.07
N LEU A 171 -1.70 4.40 23.00
CA LEU A 171 -1.96 5.82 22.73
C LEU A 171 -1.04 6.36 21.64
N GLU A 172 0.25 6.01 21.68
CA GLU A 172 1.20 6.37 20.60
C GLU A 172 0.77 5.75 19.27
N MET A 173 0.41 4.48 19.26
CA MET A 173 -0.03 3.76 18.06
C MET A 173 -1.32 4.35 17.47
N PHE A 174 -2.29 4.68 18.31
CA PHE A 174 -3.54 5.32 17.90
C PHE A 174 -3.31 6.71 17.33
N GLY A 175 -2.40 7.49 17.92
CA GLY A 175 -1.96 8.77 17.36
C GLY A 175 -1.38 8.66 15.95
N LEU A 176 -0.76 7.52 15.63
CA LEU A 176 -0.17 7.25 14.32
C LEU A 176 -1.14 6.61 13.33
N CYS A 177 -2.26 6.04 13.76
CA CYS A 177 -3.08 5.17 12.91
C CYS A 177 -4.56 5.55 12.85
N LEU A 178 -5.08 6.25 13.85
CA LEU A 178 -6.49 6.60 13.95
C LEU A 178 -6.68 8.09 13.72
N THR A 179 -7.81 8.43 13.10
CA THR A 179 -8.29 9.80 12.99
C THR A 179 -8.66 10.36 14.38
N GLY A 180 -8.76 11.68 14.48
CA GLY A 180 -9.08 12.38 15.72
C GLY A 180 -7.86 12.86 16.50
N GLY A 181 -8.13 13.59 17.59
CA GLY A 181 -7.11 14.12 18.49
C GLY A 181 -6.81 13.20 19.66
N LYS A 182 -5.86 13.62 20.50
CA LYS A 182 -5.43 12.88 21.71
C LYS A 182 -6.60 12.55 22.65
N GLU A 183 -7.59 13.43 22.72
CA GLU A 183 -8.81 13.26 23.52
C GLU A 183 -9.62 12.06 23.03
N VAL A 184 -9.74 11.89 21.71
CA VAL A 184 -10.41 10.75 21.09
C VAL A 184 -9.63 9.47 21.39
N HIS A 185 -8.30 9.49 21.19
CA HIS A 185 -7.47 8.32 21.47
C HIS A 185 -7.53 7.90 22.94
N ASN A 186 -7.48 8.85 23.88
CA ASN A 186 -7.66 8.59 25.30
C ASN A 186 -9.03 7.97 25.59
N ALA A 187 -10.11 8.52 25.01
CA ALA A 187 -11.46 7.99 25.20
C ALA A 187 -11.60 6.55 24.68
N ILE A 188 -10.97 6.23 23.55
CA ILE A 188 -10.93 4.85 23.03
C ILE A 188 -10.22 3.93 24.04
N VAL A 189 -9.04 4.31 24.52
CA VAL A 189 -8.29 3.48 25.47
C VAL A 189 -9.06 3.29 26.78
N SER A 190 -9.66 4.34 27.33
CA SER A 190 -10.54 4.22 28.50
C SER A 190 -11.71 3.28 28.22
N SER A 191 -12.35 3.38 27.06
CA SER A 191 -13.44 2.48 26.67
C SER A 191 -12.99 1.02 26.56
N LEU A 192 -11.78 0.76 26.05
CA LEU A 192 -11.20 -0.58 25.99
C LEU A 192 -10.95 -1.15 27.40
N GLN A 193 -10.48 -0.33 28.35
CA GLN A 193 -10.28 -0.74 29.74
C GLN A 193 -11.62 -0.98 30.47
N ASP A 194 -12.63 -0.15 30.22
CA ASP A 194 -13.98 -0.33 30.74
C ASP A 194 -14.60 -1.63 30.22
N LEU A 195 -14.45 -1.89 28.91
CA LEU A 195 -14.86 -3.15 28.29
C LEU A 195 -14.09 -4.33 28.88
N ALA A 196 -12.77 -4.24 29.05
CA ALA A 196 -11.99 -5.31 29.67
C ALA A 196 -12.46 -5.63 31.10
N THR A 197 -12.78 -4.59 31.87
CA THR A 197 -13.35 -4.72 33.22
C THR A 197 -14.71 -5.42 33.17
N ALA A 198 -15.60 -4.99 32.28
CA ALA A 198 -16.90 -5.64 32.09
C ALA A 198 -16.75 -7.11 31.66
N PHE A 199 -15.83 -7.41 30.74
CA PHE A 199 -15.54 -8.77 30.26
C PHE A 199 -15.05 -9.70 31.37
N SER A 200 -14.24 -9.19 32.30
CA SER A 200 -13.75 -9.95 33.45
C SER A 200 -14.86 -10.35 34.42
N SER A 201 -15.97 -9.61 34.44
CA SER A 201 -17.11 -9.84 35.34
C SER A 201 -18.20 -10.77 34.79
N TYR A 202 -18.21 -11.01 33.47
CA TYR A 202 -19.18 -11.92 32.87
C TYR A 202 -18.80 -13.38 33.15
N GLU A 203 -19.72 -14.15 33.75
CA GLU A 203 -19.63 -15.60 33.77
C GLU A 203 -19.91 -16.17 32.36
N ASP A 204 -19.46 -17.40 32.08
CA ASP A 204 -19.53 -18.04 30.76
C ASP A 204 -20.96 -18.20 30.19
N GLU A 205 -22.01 -17.85 30.95
CA GLU A 205 -23.40 -17.93 30.51
C GLU A 205 -23.82 -16.81 29.52
N VAL A 206 -22.95 -15.82 29.26
CA VAL A 206 -23.28 -14.64 28.42
C VAL A 206 -22.38 -14.52 27.17
N LEU A 207 -22.04 -15.65 26.52
CA LEU A 207 -21.16 -15.67 25.33
C LEU A 207 -21.69 -14.80 24.17
N VAL A 208 -23.00 -14.77 23.94
CA VAL A 208 -23.60 -14.00 22.83
C VAL A 208 -23.34 -12.50 23.00
N LYS A 209 -23.50 -11.95 24.21
CA LYS A 209 -23.22 -10.51 24.44
C LYS A 209 -21.73 -10.20 24.35
N ARG A 210 -20.85 -11.15 24.69
CA ARG A 210 -19.40 -10.98 24.51
C ARG A 210 -19.05 -10.84 23.03
N GLU A 211 -19.60 -11.70 22.18
CA GLU A 211 -19.34 -11.63 20.73
C GLU A 211 -19.85 -10.33 20.11
N GLU A 212 -21.07 -9.91 20.45
CA GLU A 212 -21.64 -8.64 19.96
C GLU A 212 -20.79 -7.42 20.37
N LEU A 213 -20.29 -7.39 21.62
CA LEU A 213 -19.43 -6.32 22.11
C LEU A 213 -18.06 -6.30 21.39
N LEU A 214 -17.47 -7.46 21.13
CA LEU A 214 -16.21 -7.55 20.38
C LEU A 214 -16.41 -7.10 18.93
N GLN A 215 -17.49 -7.49 18.27
CA GLN A 215 -17.82 -7.03 16.91
C GLN A 215 -18.04 -5.52 16.86
N PHE A 216 -18.72 -4.96 17.86
CA PHE A 216 -18.89 -3.51 17.97
C PHE A 216 -17.56 -2.78 18.13
N ALA A 217 -16.69 -3.26 19.03
CA ALA A 217 -15.37 -2.68 19.23
C ALA A 217 -14.51 -2.77 17.96
N GLN A 218 -14.54 -3.91 17.27
CA GLN A 218 -13.85 -4.11 16.00
C GLN A 218 -14.32 -3.08 14.96
N GLY A 219 -15.63 -2.97 14.73
CA GLY A 219 -16.21 -2.04 13.76
C GLY A 219 -15.89 -0.58 14.08
N ALA A 220 -15.89 -0.20 15.37
CA ALA A 220 -15.52 1.14 15.80
C ALA A 220 -14.04 1.46 15.49
N ILE A 221 -13.12 0.54 15.78
CA ILE A 221 -11.70 0.73 15.48
C ILE A 221 -11.46 0.80 13.97
N THR A 222 -12.07 -0.09 13.18
CA THR A 222 -11.98 -0.05 11.71
C THR A 222 -12.47 1.28 11.16
N GLY A 223 -13.60 1.80 11.65
CA GLY A 223 -14.17 3.07 11.21
C GLY A 223 -13.32 4.30 11.56
N LEU A 224 -12.38 4.17 12.50
CA LEU A 224 -11.51 5.27 12.94
C LEU A 224 -10.13 5.25 12.28
N LYS A 225 -9.73 4.16 11.61
CA LYS A 225 -8.44 4.09 10.91
C LYS A 225 -8.31 5.21 9.90
N ILE A 226 -7.12 5.79 9.82
CA ILE A 226 -6.78 6.76 8.77
C ILE A 226 -6.91 6.06 7.42
N ASN A 227 -7.69 6.65 6.52
CA ASN A 227 -7.88 6.11 5.17
C ASN A 227 -6.55 6.08 4.43
N PHE A 228 -6.13 4.87 4.05
CA PHE A 228 -4.93 4.66 3.24
C PHE A 228 -5.00 5.40 1.89
N ASP A 229 -6.18 5.43 1.24
CA ASP A 229 -6.35 6.11 -0.06
C ASP A 229 -6.27 7.64 0.02
N VAL A 230 -6.76 8.23 1.11
CA VAL A 230 -6.74 9.70 1.29
C VAL A 230 -5.32 10.18 1.56
N ALA A 231 -4.53 9.39 2.28
CA ALA A 231 -3.15 9.73 2.64
C ALA A 231 -2.17 9.80 1.45
N ARG A 232 -2.53 9.27 0.27
CA ARG A 232 -1.71 9.38 -0.96
C ARG A 232 -2.16 10.49 -1.93
N SER A 233 -3.27 11.16 -1.65
CA SER A 233 -3.89 12.15 -2.54
C SER A 233 -3.66 13.61 -2.13
N VAL A 234 -2.77 13.84 -1.17
CA VAL A 234 -2.35 15.15 -0.63
C VAL A 234 -0.83 15.19 -0.57
#